data_AF-A0A539E235-F1
#
_entry.id   AF-A0A539E235-F1
#
_cell.length_a   1.000
_cell.length_b   1.000
_cell.length_c   1.000
_cell.angle_alpha   90.00
_cell.angle_beta   90.00
_cell.angle_gamma   90.00
#
_symmetry.space_group_name_H-M   'P 1'
#
loop_
_entity.id
_entity.type
_entity.pdbx_description
1 polymer ?
#
loop_
_entity_poly.entity_id
_entity_poly.type
_entity_poly.pdbx_seq_one_letter_code
_entity_poly.pdbx_strand_id
1 'polypeptide(L)'
;MGATSQSPEGRTPEATVADGGGITFGHDTLGQLAYHVHWSAALAAAGRGEEAAPHTILAGTLLDVLGGEPLRAAAAAFDLPEVVDDRSSATAKGHRAVAVQLGLQLVAHFTSDGRHDLADVYQEVTRRIAATT
;
A
#
# COMPACT_ATOMS: atom_id res chain seq x y z
N MET A 1 9.24 -47.31 37.17
CA MET A 1 10.44 -46.67 36.59
C MET A 1 10.30 -46.76 35.08
N GLY A 2 10.07 -45.64 34.40
CA GLY A 2 10.08 -45.52 32.92
C GLY A 2 11.52 -45.51 32.40
N ALA A 3 11.80 -45.35 31.12
CA ALA A 3 10.99 -45.16 29.92
C ALA A 3 11.81 -45.72 28.73
N THR A 4 11.13 -46.16 27.68
CA THR A 4 11.72 -46.53 26.38
C THR A 4 12.12 -45.29 25.57
N SER A 5 13.24 -45.42 24.87
CA SER A 5 13.85 -44.47 23.92
C SER A 5 12.97 -44.13 22.71
N GLN A 6 13.17 -42.93 22.15
CA GLN A 6 13.32 -42.69 20.72
C GLN A 6 13.98 -41.32 20.45
N SER A 7 14.83 -41.27 19.43
CA SER A 7 15.68 -40.14 18.99
C SER A 7 14.97 -39.25 17.93
N PRO A 8 15.66 -38.42 17.12
CA PRO A 8 15.86 -36.99 17.34
C PRO A 8 15.25 -36.16 16.19
N GLU A 9 14.28 -35.29 16.47
CA GLU A 9 13.72 -34.42 15.43
C GLU A 9 14.38 -33.04 15.44
N GLY A 10 14.93 -32.71 14.27
CA GLY A 10 15.75 -31.53 14.02
C GLY A 10 15.01 -30.24 14.32
N ARG A 11 15.61 -29.42 15.19
CA ARG A 11 15.31 -28.00 15.21
C ARG A 11 16.01 -27.36 14.02
N THR A 12 15.18 -26.95 13.07
CA THR A 12 15.45 -25.98 12.01
C THR A 12 16.28 -24.81 12.55
N PRO A 13 17.21 -24.27 11.74
CA PRO A 13 18.10 -23.19 12.17
C PRO A 13 17.28 -21.95 12.53
N GLU A 14 17.58 -21.36 13.70
CA GLU A 14 17.12 -20.01 14.05
C GLU A 14 17.49 -19.06 12.91
N ALA A 15 16.47 -18.55 12.22
CA ALA A 15 16.65 -17.46 11.28
C ALA A 15 17.17 -16.26 12.07
N THR A 16 18.47 -16.03 11.93
CA THR A 16 19.17 -14.84 12.41
C THR A 16 18.46 -13.62 11.82
N VAL A 17 18.02 -12.72 12.69
CA VAL A 17 17.41 -11.44 12.33
C VAL A 17 18.37 -10.70 11.40
N ALA A 18 17.92 -10.42 10.19
CA ALA A 18 18.64 -9.58 9.26
C ALA A 18 18.63 -8.14 9.77
N ASP A 19 19.80 -7.67 10.18
CA ASP A 19 20.11 -6.28 10.47
C ASP A 19 20.13 -5.51 9.13
N GLY A 20 19.23 -4.52 8.99
CA GLY A 20 19.09 -3.70 7.79
C GLY A 20 17.67 -3.18 7.62
N GLY A 21 17.44 -1.92 7.95
CA GLY A 21 16.13 -1.25 7.96
C GLY A 21 15.40 -1.26 6.61
N GLY A 22 14.70 -2.36 6.33
CA GLY A 22 13.69 -2.47 5.30
C GLY A 22 12.33 -2.65 5.95
N ILE A 23 11.37 -1.78 5.62
CA ILE A 23 9.97 -1.99 5.98
C ILE A 23 9.56 -3.35 5.39
N THR A 24 9.28 -4.34 6.24
CA THR A 24 8.68 -5.60 5.81
C THR A 24 7.24 -5.35 5.40
N PHE A 25 6.96 -5.38 4.09
CA PHE A 25 5.61 -5.23 3.56
C PHE A 25 4.82 -6.52 3.79
N GLY A 26 3.87 -6.47 4.72
CA GLY A 26 2.99 -7.60 5.02
C GLY A 26 1.92 -7.84 3.94
N HIS A 27 1.29 -9.02 3.98
CA HIS A 27 0.10 -9.41 3.19
C HIS A 27 -1.00 -8.32 3.18
N ASP A 28 -1.05 -7.53 4.25
CA ASP A 28 -2.00 -6.45 4.45
C ASP A 28 -1.80 -5.26 3.50
N THR A 29 -0.57 -4.96 3.07
CA THR A 29 -0.31 -3.81 2.18
C THR A 29 -0.75 -4.09 0.75
N LEU A 30 -0.69 -5.36 0.29
CA LEU A 30 -1.30 -5.78 -0.98
C LEU A 30 -2.82 -5.69 -0.93
N GLY A 31 -3.43 -6.02 0.22
CA GLY A 31 -4.87 -5.80 0.44
C GLY A 31 -5.26 -4.33 0.34
N GLN A 32 -4.41 -3.43 0.84
CA GLN A 32 -4.61 -1.98 0.69
C GLN A 32 -4.48 -1.50 -0.76
N LEU A 33 -3.51 -2.03 -1.51
CA LEU A 33 -3.40 -1.75 -2.95
C LEU A 33 -4.69 -2.15 -3.69
N ALA A 34 -5.13 -3.40 -3.49
CA ALA A 34 -6.33 -3.93 -4.12
C ALA A 34 -7.58 -3.12 -3.74
N TYR A 35 -7.69 -2.66 -2.49
CA TYR A 35 -8.76 -1.78 -2.04
C TYR A 35 -8.82 -0.49 -2.85
N HIS A 36 -7.70 0.22 -2.99
CA HIS A 36 -7.67 1.50 -3.72
C HIS A 36 -7.90 1.33 -5.22
N VAL A 37 -7.35 0.27 -5.82
CA VAL A 37 -7.64 -0.13 -7.21
C VAL A 37 -9.16 -0.33 -7.39
N HIS A 38 -9.77 -1.17 -6.56
CA HIS A 38 -11.17 -1.54 -6.69
C HIS A 38 -12.10 -0.34 -6.55
N TRP A 39 -11.85 0.50 -5.55
CA TRP A 39 -12.64 1.71 -5.35
C TRP A 39 -12.50 2.71 -6.50
N SER A 40 -11.28 2.90 -7.00
CA SER A 40 -11.06 3.76 -8.16
C SER A 40 -11.85 3.27 -9.38
N ALA A 41 -11.75 1.98 -9.72
CA ALA A 41 -12.46 1.39 -10.84
C ALA A 41 -13.99 1.48 -10.67
N ALA A 42 -14.51 1.19 -9.47
CA ALA A 42 -15.94 1.27 -9.18
C ALA A 42 -16.48 2.70 -9.32
N LEU A 43 -15.74 3.70 -8.83
CA LEU A 43 -16.10 5.11 -8.94
C LEU A 43 -16.05 5.58 -10.40
N ALA A 44 -15.02 5.18 -11.15
CA ALA A 44 -14.90 5.48 -12.58
C ALA A 44 -16.06 4.88 -13.39
N ALA A 45 -16.40 3.61 -13.16
CA ALA A 45 -17.52 2.94 -13.81
C ALA A 45 -18.88 3.58 -13.48
N ALA A 46 -19.00 4.20 -12.30
CA ALA A 46 -20.17 4.97 -11.89
C ALA A 46 -20.20 6.41 -12.46
N GLY A 47 -19.22 6.81 -13.28
CA GLY A 47 -19.11 8.17 -13.82
C GLY A 47 -18.59 9.20 -12.82
N ARG A 48 -18.03 8.76 -11.68
CA ARG A 48 -17.51 9.61 -10.59
C ARG A 48 -15.98 9.74 -10.66
N GLY A 49 -15.47 10.14 -11.84
CA GLY A 49 -14.03 10.19 -12.11
C GLY A 49 -13.22 11.09 -11.17
N GLU A 50 -13.80 12.22 -10.75
CA GLU A 50 -13.18 13.15 -9.79
C GLU A 50 -12.97 12.50 -8.41
N GLU A 51 -13.84 11.58 -8.02
CA GLU A 51 -13.74 10.85 -6.74
C GLU A 51 -12.86 9.60 -6.88
N ALA A 52 -12.77 9.03 -8.08
CA ALA A 52 -11.86 7.94 -8.38
C ALA A 52 -10.38 8.41 -8.33
N ALA A 53 -10.11 9.63 -8.81
CA ALA A 53 -8.77 10.20 -8.93
C ALA A 53 -7.90 10.10 -7.67
N PRO A 54 -8.35 10.51 -6.46
CA PRO A 54 -7.54 10.37 -5.25
C PRO A 54 -7.21 8.92 -4.89
N HIS A 55 -8.13 7.97 -5.15
CA HIS A 55 -7.87 6.54 -4.94
C HIS A 55 -6.83 6.01 -5.93
N THR A 56 -6.86 6.45 -7.19
CA THR A 56 -5.84 6.06 -8.16
C THR A 56 -4.45 6.61 -7.80
N ILE A 57 -4.37 7.86 -7.32
CA ILE A 57 -3.12 8.47 -6.86
C ILE A 57 -2.53 7.70 -5.67
N LEU A 58 -3.37 7.32 -4.69
CA LEU A 58 -2.94 6.49 -3.56
C LEU A 58 -2.46 5.12 -4.02
N ALA A 59 -3.19 4.44 -4.91
CA ALA A 59 -2.80 3.14 -5.45
C ALA A 59 -1.44 3.20 -6.18
N GLY A 60 -1.25 4.18 -7.07
CA GLY A 60 0.00 4.36 -7.81
C GLY A 60 1.19 4.66 -6.89
N THR A 61 1.00 5.56 -5.92
CA THR A 61 2.08 5.88 -4.96
C THR A 61 2.38 4.71 -4.03
N LEU A 62 1.37 3.97 -3.58
CA LEU A 62 1.55 2.77 -2.77
C LEU A 62 2.32 1.70 -3.56
N LEU A 63 2.02 1.52 -4.85
CA LEU A 63 2.79 0.63 -5.73
C LEU A 63 4.26 1.07 -5.85
N ASP A 64 4.53 2.37 -5.93
CA ASP A 64 5.90 2.92 -5.94
C ASP A 64 6.64 2.77 -4.61
N VAL A 65 5.92 2.81 -3.48
CA VAL A 65 6.47 2.56 -2.14
C VAL A 65 6.80 1.08 -1.94
N LEU A 66 5.92 0.19 -2.41
CA LEU A 66 6.06 -1.26 -2.23
C LEU A 66 7.25 -1.87 -2.99
N GLY A 67 7.77 -1.18 -4.02
CA GLY A 67 9.07 -1.48 -4.63
C GLY A 67 9.18 -2.83 -5.34
N GLY A 68 9.08 -2.83 -6.67
CA GLY A 68 9.63 -3.90 -7.52
C GLY A 68 8.86 -4.15 -8.81
N GLU A 69 9.61 -4.32 -9.91
CA GLU A 69 9.12 -4.87 -11.20
C GLU A 69 8.11 -6.04 -11.05
N PRO A 70 8.33 -7.05 -10.18
CA PRO A 70 7.34 -8.13 -10.03
C PRO A 70 6.00 -7.67 -9.44
N LEU A 71 6.01 -6.66 -8.57
CA LEU A 71 4.77 -6.11 -8.00
C LEU A 71 4.06 -5.19 -8.98
N ARG A 72 4.81 -4.44 -9.80
CA ARG A 72 4.25 -3.67 -10.92
C ARG A 72 3.64 -4.58 -11.99
N ALA A 73 4.27 -5.72 -12.28
CA ALA A 73 3.71 -6.73 -13.18
C ALA A 73 2.45 -7.40 -12.60
N ALA A 74 2.43 -7.72 -11.30
CA ALA A 74 1.23 -8.19 -10.62
C ALA A 74 0.14 -7.10 -10.56
N ALA A 75 0.53 -5.83 -10.40
CA ALA A 75 -0.39 -4.71 -10.40
C ALA A 75 -0.87 -4.32 -11.81
N ALA A 76 -0.18 -4.71 -12.87
CA ALA A 76 -0.69 -4.60 -14.24
C ALA A 76 -1.87 -5.56 -14.48
N ALA A 77 -2.07 -6.58 -13.64
CA ALA A 77 -3.30 -7.36 -13.63
C ALA A 77 -4.48 -6.62 -12.96
N PHE A 78 -4.18 -5.59 -12.15
CA PHE A 78 -5.18 -4.65 -11.69
C PHE A 78 -5.39 -3.62 -12.81
N ASP A 79 -6.58 -3.65 -13.42
CA ASP A 79 -7.00 -2.75 -14.49
C ASP A 79 -7.19 -1.32 -13.94
N LEU A 80 -6.08 -0.70 -13.54
CA LEU A 80 -6.07 0.64 -12.97
C LEU A 80 -6.45 1.63 -14.07
N PRO A 81 -7.49 2.45 -13.89
CA PRO A 81 -7.80 3.49 -14.85
C PRO A 81 -6.58 4.41 -14.99
N GLU A 82 -6.18 4.66 -16.24
CA GLU A 82 -5.07 5.55 -16.54
C GLU A 82 -5.36 6.92 -15.91
N VAL A 83 -4.56 7.31 -14.91
CA VAL A 83 -4.63 8.68 -14.40
C VAL A 83 -4.14 9.54 -15.54
N VAL A 84 -5.05 10.28 -16.17
CA VAL A 84 -4.69 11.24 -17.22
C VAL A 84 -3.64 12.17 -16.61
N ASP A 85 -2.40 12.00 -17.09
CA ASP A 85 -1.19 12.47 -16.44
C ASP A 85 -0.97 13.96 -16.72
N ASP A 86 -1.98 14.80 -16.45
CA ASP A 86 -1.83 16.24 -16.50
C ASP A 86 -1.40 16.77 -15.13
N ARG A 87 -0.18 16.36 -14.73
CA ARG A 87 0.44 16.65 -13.43
C ARG A 87 0.49 18.14 -13.06
N SER A 88 0.27 19.02 -14.02
CA SER A 88 0.37 20.49 -13.85
C SER A 88 -0.99 21.21 -13.82
N SER A 89 -2.10 20.52 -14.05
CA SER A 89 -3.42 21.15 -14.03
C SER A 89 -3.90 21.48 -12.61
N ALA A 90 -4.71 22.53 -12.45
CA ALA A 90 -5.34 22.87 -11.18
C ALA A 90 -6.22 21.73 -10.64
N THR A 91 -6.85 20.98 -11.56
CA THR A 91 -7.62 19.76 -11.27
C THR A 91 -6.73 18.67 -10.67
N ALA A 92 -5.57 18.39 -11.26
CA ALA A 92 -4.64 17.40 -10.72
C ALA A 92 -4.07 17.81 -9.34
N LYS A 93 -3.84 19.11 -9.12
CA LYS A 93 -3.47 19.62 -7.78
C LYS A 93 -4.59 19.41 -6.76
N GLY A 94 -5.84 19.63 -7.16
CA GLY A 94 -7.01 19.34 -6.34
C GLY A 94 -7.11 17.87 -5.95
N HIS A 95 -6.94 16.96 -6.91
CA HIS A 95 -6.96 15.51 -6.66
C HIS A 95 -5.84 15.07 -5.72
N ARG A 96 -4.63 15.64 -5.86
CA ARG A 96 -3.51 15.36 -4.94
C ARG A 96 -3.78 15.85 -3.53
N ALA A 97 -4.37 17.04 -3.37
CA ALA A 97 -4.74 17.56 -2.06
C ALA A 97 -5.77 16.64 -1.37
N VAL A 98 -6.76 16.15 -2.11
CA VAL A 98 -7.74 15.17 -1.60
C VAL A 98 -7.06 13.83 -1.28
N ALA A 99 -6.16 13.34 -2.13
CA ALA A 99 -5.41 12.11 -1.87
C ALA A 99 -4.55 12.20 -0.60
N VAL A 100 -3.91 13.35 -0.36
CA VAL A 100 -3.16 13.62 0.88
C VAL A 100 -4.09 13.59 2.09
N GLN A 101 -5.25 14.24 2.02
CA GLN A 101 -6.22 14.21 3.12
C GLN A 101 -6.71 12.80 3.43
N LEU A 102 -7.06 12.02 2.40
CA LEU A 102 -7.46 10.63 2.56
C LEU A 102 -6.33 9.77 3.14
N GLY A 103 -5.09 9.99 2.68
CA GLY A 103 -3.90 9.35 3.25
C GLY A 103 -3.74 9.64 4.74
N LEU A 104 -3.88 10.90 5.17
CA LEU A 104 -3.82 11.28 6.59
C LEU A 104 -4.95 10.64 7.42
N GLN A 105 -6.16 10.52 6.87
CA GLN A 105 -7.26 9.82 7.53
C GLN A 105 -6.94 8.33 7.73
N LEU A 106 -6.32 7.69 6.73
CA LEU A 106 -5.89 6.30 6.82
C LEU A 106 -4.75 6.11 7.84
N VAL A 107 -3.80 7.05 7.91
CA VAL A 107 -2.79 7.06 8.98
C VAL A 107 -3.45 7.09 10.35
N ALA A 108 -4.39 8.01 10.57
CA ALA A 108 -5.10 8.13 11.85
C ALA A 108 -5.89 6.87 12.19
N HIS A 109 -6.60 6.31 11.20
CA HIS A 109 -7.36 5.07 11.34
C HIS A 109 -6.47 3.90 11.74
N PHE A 110 -5.40 3.62 10.98
CA PHE A 110 -4.52 2.49 11.28
C PHE A 110 -3.74 2.66 12.58
N THR A 111 -3.39 3.90 12.94
CA THR A 111 -2.78 4.19 14.25
C THR A 111 -3.76 3.86 15.38
N SER A 112 -5.03 4.27 15.25
CA SER A 112 -6.08 3.98 16.23
C SER A 112 -6.34 2.48 16.36
N ASP A 113 -6.25 1.73 15.27
CA ASP A 113 -6.47 0.28 15.24
C ASP A 113 -5.23 -0.53 15.67
N GLY A 114 -4.14 0.13 16.07
CA GLY A 114 -2.89 -0.51 16.48
C GLY A 114 -2.08 -1.11 15.32
N ARG A 115 -2.44 -0.79 14.07
CA ARG A 115 -1.80 -1.27 12.83
C ARG A 115 -0.71 -0.29 12.38
N HIS A 116 0.29 -0.10 13.22
CA HIS A 116 1.35 0.90 13.01
C HIS A 116 2.13 0.70 11.71
N ASP A 117 2.37 -0.55 11.29
CA ASP A 117 3.05 -0.84 10.02
C ASP A 117 2.32 -0.24 8.81
N LEU A 118 0.99 -0.32 8.78
CA LEU A 118 0.20 0.32 7.71
C LEU A 118 0.14 1.82 7.87
N ALA A 119 0.06 2.32 9.12
CA ALA A 119 0.10 3.75 9.36
C ALA A 119 1.41 4.36 8.82
N ASP A 120 2.54 3.72 9.04
CA ASP A 120 3.85 4.17 8.56
C ASP A 120 3.94 4.13 7.03
N VAL A 121 3.39 3.08 6.39
CA VAL A 121 3.27 3.03 4.92
C VAL A 121 2.45 4.20 4.39
N TYR A 122 1.30 4.49 4.98
CA TYR A 122 0.46 5.61 4.53
C TYR A 122 1.05 6.97 4.86
N GLN A 123 1.87 7.10 5.92
CA GLN A 123 2.65 8.31 6.15
C GLN A 123 3.64 8.55 5.01
N GLU A 124 4.37 7.51 4.59
CA GLU A 124 5.31 7.60 3.48
C GLU A 124 4.61 7.90 2.14
N VAL A 125 3.50 7.23 1.84
CA VAL A 125 2.67 7.49 0.65
C VAL A 125 2.20 8.94 0.63
N THR A 126 1.63 9.42 1.74
CA THR A 126 1.13 10.79 1.86
C THR A 126 2.24 11.81 1.66
N ARG A 127 3.41 11.56 2.27
CA ARG A 127 4.60 12.40 2.12
C ARG A 127 5.05 12.50 0.66
N ARG A 128 5.05 11.38 -0.08
CA ARG A 128 5.42 11.34 -1.50
C ARG A 128 4.43 12.10 -2.38
N ILE A 129 3.13 11.92 -2.17
CA ILE A 129 2.10 12.66 -2.92
C ILE A 129 2.26 14.16 -2.68
N ALA A 130 2.39 14.58 -1.42
CA ALA A 130 2.57 15.99 -1.05
C ALA A 130 3.82 16.60 -1.72
N ALA A 131 4.92 15.86 -1.80
CA ALA A 131 6.16 16.31 -2.43
C ALA A 131 6.07 16.54 -3.95
N THR A 132 5.01 16.04 -4.61
CA THR A 132 4.81 16.23 -6.05
C THR A 132 3.92 17.42 -6.39
N THR A 133 3.33 18.11 -5.40
CA THR A 133 2.27 19.11 -5.59
C THR A 133 2.79 20.51 -5.95
#